data_AF-A0A942U645-F1
#
_entry.id   AF-A0A942U645-F1
#
_cell.length_a   1.000
_cell.length_b   1.000
_cell.length_c   1.000
_cell.angle_alpha   90.00
_cell.angle_beta   90.00
_cell.angle_gamma   90.00
#
_symmetry.space_group_name_H-M   'P 1'
#
loop_
_entity.id
_entity.type
_entity.pdbx_description
1 polymer ?
#
loop_
_entity_poly.entity_id
_entity_poly.type
_entity_poly.pdbx_seq_one_letter_code
_entity_poly.pdbx_strand_id
1 'polypeptide(L)'
;MSKKKTEQAITFTGVVMSPSIIYESIILDELMRKFQSAKRFLRERIFEGLDRKTAVAKAKPLFLNNSRYMRDAFLEAEASISSQKELLPLYVEQFKTSMQKIEKQIEKIQQSRKSDKEDLIKNKQFRIKKLNKKMTYYQYHIENDSVPKVVDGTRKKLILLNKHKITKQEWVYSRTNSLYSRGEASKGGNENIKLRYLQDRSFEMNVLNPLSSKRNDRLRFEVHFSEKHISTILAHLSTGNAYSIRILREDEKYYVHLTFDQKLQTSYDFSKGCAGIDINPDNLSVTIVHPNGNFRMSKVFWMNDVNNVRSDKRNWIIGNTIASVRVG
;
A
#
# COMPACT_ATOMS: atom_id res chain seq x y z
N MET A 1 -2.05 -2.40 -28.31
CA MET A 1 -0.92 -1.51 -27.96
C MET A 1 -1.34 -0.64 -26.77
N SER A 2 -0.83 -0.93 -25.57
CA SER A 2 -1.10 -0.12 -24.37
C SER A 2 -0.40 1.23 -24.53
N LYS A 3 -1.15 2.34 -24.46
CA LYS A 3 -0.56 3.69 -24.45
C LYS A 3 0.41 3.75 -23.27
N LYS A 4 1.72 3.85 -23.54
CA LYS A 4 2.73 4.14 -22.51
C LYS A 4 2.25 5.38 -21.76
N LYS A 5 1.85 5.23 -20.50
CA LYS A 5 1.59 6.37 -19.62
C LYS A 5 2.91 7.14 -19.50
N THR A 6 2.96 8.33 -20.07
CA THR A 6 4.10 9.25 -20.03
C THR A 6 4.29 9.89 -18.66
N GLU A 7 3.35 9.65 -17.75
CA GLU A 7 3.31 10.18 -16.38
C GLU A 7 3.08 9.03 -15.39
N GLN A 8 3.80 9.08 -14.28
CA GLN A 8 3.70 8.10 -13.20
C GLN A 8 3.56 8.84 -11.87
N ALA A 9 2.61 8.41 -11.04
CA ALA A 9 2.49 8.86 -9.67
C ALA A 9 3.71 8.39 -8.86
N ILE A 10 4.49 9.35 -8.36
CA ILE A 10 5.65 9.09 -7.50
C ILE A 10 5.33 9.59 -6.11
N THR A 11 5.72 8.82 -5.10
CA THR A 11 5.51 9.14 -3.69
C THR A 11 6.83 9.39 -2.99
N PHE A 12 6.92 10.53 -2.32
CA PHE A 12 8.05 10.95 -1.48
C PHE A 12 7.63 10.85 -0.02
N THR A 13 8.47 10.22 0.81
CA THR A 13 8.22 10.07 2.24
C THR A 13 9.02 11.10 3.01
N GLY A 14 8.31 11.88 3.82
CA GLY A 14 8.87 12.77 4.82
C GLY A 14 8.48 12.33 6.23
N VAL A 15 9.17 12.87 7.22
CA VAL A 15 8.92 12.63 8.65
C VAL A 15 8.62 13.97 9.32
N VAL A 16 7.57 14.02 10.12
CA VAL A 16 7.30 15.19 10.97
C VAL A 16 8.37 15.22 12.06
N MET A 17 9.12 16.33 12.13
CA MET A 17 10.06 16.56 13.22
C MET A 17 9.28 16.71 14.51
N SER A 18 9.83 16.15 15.60
CA SER A 18 9.24 16.11 16.94
C SER A 18 8.27 17.27 17.14
N PRO A 19 6.94 17.03 17.16
CA PRO A 19 5.98 18.09 17.16
C PRO A 19 6.24 18.94 18.40
N SER A 20 6.75 20.15 18.19
CA SER A 20 7.11 21.08 19.28
C SER A 20 5.88 21.47 20.10
N ILE A 21 4.68 21.11 19.63
CA ILE A 21 3.38 21.45 20.20
C ILE A 21 2.54 20.18 20.34
N ILE A 22 2.53 19.59 21.54
CA ILE A 22 1.70 18.42 21.92
C ILE A 22 0.23 18.61 21.51
N TYR A 23 -0.28 19.85 21.60
CA TYR A 23 -1.67 20.19 21.27
C TYR A 23 -2.04 19.94 19.79
N GLU A 24 -1.16 20.27 18.84
CA GLU A 24 -1.47 20.07 17.42
C GLU A 24 -1.52 18.59 17.06
N SER A 25 -0.66 17.77 17.66
CA SER A 25 -0.70 16.31 17.50
C SER A 25 -2.00 15.70 18.02
N ILE A 26 -2.52 16.19 19.16
CA ILE A 26 -3.80 15.72 19.70
C ILE A 26 -4.96 16.03 18.73
N ILE A 27 -4.98 17.23 18.14
CA ILE A 27 -6.02 17.58 17.15
C ILE A 27 -5.85 16.75 15.89
N LEU A 28 -4.62 16.57 15.41
CA LEU A 28 -4.35 15.75 14.22
C LEU A 28 -4.82 14.32 14.42
N ASP A 29 -4.60 13.75 15.60
CA ASP A 29 -5.09 12.43 15.99
C ASP A 29 -6.61 12.33 15.95
N GLU A 30 -7.30 13.35 16.46
CA GLU A 30 -8.75 13.44 16.39
C GLU A 30 -9.24 13.56 14.94
N LEU A 31 -8.53 14.33 14.08
CA LEU A 31 -8.82 14.41 12.65
C LEU A 31 -8.66 13.05 11.96
N MET A 32 -7.56 12.33 12.21
CA MET A 32 -7.32 10.98 11.68
C MET A 32 -8.42 10.01 12.14
N ARG A 33 -8.79 10.07 13.42
CA ARG A 33 -9.86 9.24 14.00
C ARG A 33 -11.20 9.45 13.32
N LYS A 34 -11.61 10.71 13.13
CA LYS A 34 -12.87 11.04 12.46
C LYS A 34 -12.81 10.71 10.97
N PHE A 35 -11.70 10.99 10.29
CA PHE A 35 -11.52 10.66 8.87
C PHE A 35 -11.59 9.15 8.61
N GLN A 36 -10.87 8.33 9.40
CA GLN A 36 -10.93 6.87 9.27
C GLN A 36 -12.32 6.31 9.61
N SER A 37 -13.03 6.93 10.56
CA SER A 37 -14.42 6.57 10.85
C SER A 37 -15.36 6.91 9.70
N ALA A 38 -15.18 8.08 9.09
CA ALA A 38 -15.91 8.48 7.88
C ALA A 38 -15.65 7.50 6.72
N LYS A 39 -14.39 7.10 6.48
CA LYS A 39 -14.04 6.10 5.46
C LYS A 39 -14.79 4.79 5.66
N ARG A 40 -14.82 4.26 6.89
CA ARG A 40 -15.58 3.04 7.23
C ARG A 40 -17.08 3.22 7.01
N PHE A 41 -17.64 4.33 7.49
CA PHE A 41 -19.05 4.64 7.30
C PHE A 41 -19.42 4.73 5.81
N LEU A 42 -18.61 5.44 5.02
CA LEU A 42 -18.83 5.63 3.59
C LEU A 42 -18.71 4.32 2.81
N ARG A 43 -17.79 3.43 3.21
CA ARG A 43 -17.69 2.07 2.66
C ARG A 43 -19.02 1.31 2.77
N GLU A 44 -19.68 1.35 3.93
CA GLU A 44 -20.99 0.71 4.10
C GLU A 44 -22.08 1.39 3.25
N ARG A 45 -22.04 2.73 3.11
CA ARG A 45 -22.97 3.45 2.22
C ARG A 45 -22.77 3.08 0.74
N ILE A 46 -21.53 2.82 0.31
CA ILE A 46 -21.25 2.32 -1.04
C ILE A 46 -21.89 0.94 -1.24
N PHE A 47 -21.83 0.05 -0.25
CA PHE A 47 -22.48 -1.26 -0.32
C PHE A 47 -24.02 -1.17 -0.30
N GLU A 48 -24.58 -0.14 0.30
CA GLU A 48 -26.01 0.18 0.21
C GLU A 48 -26.43 0.82 -1.13
N GLY A 49 -25.48 1.02 -2.06
CA GLY A 49 -25.75 1.60 -3.37
C GLY A 49 -25.86 3.12 -3.39
N LEU A 50 -25.44 3.83 -2.34
CA LEU A 50 -25.48 5.29 -2.33
C LEU A 50 -24.39 5.89 -3.22
N ASP A 51 -24.79 6.89 -3.99
CA ASP A 51 -23.85 7.69 -4.77
C ASP A 51 -22.95 8.58 -3.89
N ARG A 52 -21.85 9.06 -4.48
CA ARG A 52 -20.89 9.92 -3.77
C ARG A 52 -21.54 11.14 -3.16
N LYS A 53 -22.46 11.81 -3.85
CA LYS A 53 -23.07 13.07 -3.39
C LYS A 53 -23.90 12.83 -2.14
N THR A 54 -24.77 11.83 -2.14
CA THR A 54 -25.65 11.50 -1.02
C THR A 54 -24.86 10.94 0.16
N ALA A 55 -23.91 10.03 -0.09
CA ALA A 55 -23.07 9.46 0.96
C ALA A 55 -22.24 10.53 1.68
N VAL A 56 -21.61 11.44 0.93
CA VAL A 56 -20.83 12.56 1.48
C VAL A 56 -21.70 13.54 2.26
N ALA A 57 -22.92 13.84 1.78
CA ALA A 57 -23.86 14.70 2.48
C ALA A 57 -24.24 14.12 3.85
N LYS A 58 -24.42 12.79 3.95
CA LYS A 58 -24.68 12.09 5.23
C LYS A 58 -23.45 12.06 6.14
N ALA A 59 -22.25 11.85 5.61
CA ALA A 59 -21.03 11.73 6.42
C ALA A 59 -20.54 13.07 7.00
N LYS A 60 -20.69 14.17 6.26
CA LYS A 60 -20.21 15.50 6.66
C LYS A 60 -20.67 15.97 8.05
N PRO A 61 -21.97 15.94 8.41
CA PRO A 61 -22.40 16.36 9.75
C PRO A 61 -21.98 15.38 10.87
N LEU A 62 -21.68 14.12 10.53
CA LEU A 62 -21.35 13.08 11.51
C LEU A 62 -19.86 13.06 11.90
N PHE A 63 -18.97 13.43 10.98
CA PHE A 63 -17.53 13.29 11.17
C PHE A 63 -16.80 14.63 11.11
N LEU A 64 -16.44 15.07 9.91
CA LEU A 64 -15.74 16.33 9.68
C LEU A 64 -16.63 17.22 8.82
N ASN A 65 -16.91 18.44 9.29
CA ASN A 65 -17.70 19.43 8.55
C ASN A 65 -16.89 20.06 7.39
N ASN A 66 -16.28 19.22 6.56
CA ASN A 66 -15.46 19.58 5.41
C ASN A 66 -15.77 18.62 4.27
N SER A 67 -16.39 19.14 3.20
CA SER A 67 -16.80 18.32 2.06
C SER A 67 -15.62 17.71 1.29
N ARG A 68 -14.43 18.34 1.28
CA ARG A 68 -13.24 17.80 0.61
C ARG A 68 -12.73 16.55 1.33
N TYR A 69 -12.55 16.61 2.65
CA TYR A 69 -12.18 15.42 3.43
C TYR A 69 -13.19 14.29 3.30
N MET A 70 -14.50 14.59 3.29
CA MET A 70 -15.51 13.53 3.11
C MET A 70 -15.49 12.92 1.71
N ARG A 71 -15.25 13.72 0.66
CA ARG A 71 -15.04 13.20 -0.71
C ARG A 71 -13.79 12.33 -0.79
N ASP A 72 -12.71 12.72 -0.11
CA ASP A 72 -11.46 11.97 -0.09
C ASP A 72 -11.60 10.67 0.70
N ALA A 73 -12.37 10.67 1.79
CA ALA A 73 -12.72 9.45 2.53
C ALA A 73 -13.60 8.50 1.70
N PHE A 74 -14.53 9.02 0.89
CA PHE A 74 -15.32 8.22 -0.07
C PHE A 74 -14.41 7.59 -1.12
N LEU A 75 -13.52 8.38 -1.73
CA LEU A 75 -12.56 7.90 -2.72
C LEU A 75 -11.66 6.78 -2.15
N GLU A 76 -11.17 6.96 -0.94
CA GLU A 76 -10.39 5.94 -0.23
C GLU A 76 -11.17 4.64 0.04
N ALA A 77 -12.47 4.75 0.31
CA ALA A 77 -13.34 3.59 0.51
C ALA A 77 -13.59 2.86 -0.81
N GLU A 78 -13.92 3.60 -1.87
CA GLU A 78 -14.15 3.08 -3.23
C GLU A 78 -12.89 2.40 -3.78
N ALA A 79 -11.73 3.05 -3.70
CA ALA A 79 -10.45 2.48 -4.12
C ALA A 79 -10.12 1.19 -3.35
N SER A 80 -10.45 1.12 -2.06
CA SER A 80 -10.25 -0.09 -1.25
C SER A 80 -11.17 -1.25 -1.66
N ILE A 81 -12.38 -0.95 -2.15
CA ILE A 81 -13.31 -1.97 -2.67
C ILE A 81 -12.83 -2.44 -4.04
N SER A 82 -12.50 -1.51 -4.94
CA SER A 82 -12.01 -1.79 -6.29
C SER A 82 -10.75 -2.66 -6.24
N SER A 83 -9.75 -2.30 -5.43
CA SER A 83 -8.54 -3.11 -5.25
C SER A 83 -8.83 -4.52 -4.73
N GLN A 84 -9.84 -4.69 -3.86
CA GLN A 84 -10.23 -6.03 -3.43
C GLN A 84 -10.84 -6.84 -4.55
N LYS A 85 -11.73 -6.26 -5.35
CA LYS A 85 -12.33 -6.92 -6.52
C LYS A 85 -11.25 -7.39 -7.49
N GLU A 86 -10.28 -6.52 -7.81
CA GLU A 86 -9.16 -6.82 -8.70
C GLU A 86 -8.28 -7.99 -8.21
N LEU A 87 -8.16 -8.17 -6.89
CA LEU A 87 -7.35 -9.24 -6.30
C LEU A 87 -8.06 -10.60 -6.23
N LEU A 88 -9.40 -10.66 -6.33
CA LEU A 88 -10.14 -11.92 -6.17
C LEU A 88 -9.69 -13.01 -7.18
N PRO A 89 -9.59 -12.72 -8.50
CA PRO A 89 -9.17 -13.73 -9.47
C PRO A 89 -7.74 -14.22 -9.20
N LEU A 90 -6.85 -13.31 -8.80
CA LEU A 90 -5.47 -13.64 -8.45
C LEU A 90 -5.42 -14.60 -7.25
N TYR A 91 -6.24 -14.37 -6.22
CA TYR A 91 -6.30 -15.28 -5.08
C TYR A 91 -6.82 -16.66 -5.44
N VAL A 92 -7.88 -16.74 -6.26
CA VAL A 92 -8.42 -18.02 -6.74
C VAL A 92 -7.32 -18.81 -7.47
N GLU A 93 -6.60 -18.16 -8.39
CA GLU A 93 -5.56 -18.83 -9.16
C GLU A 93 -4.37 -19.24 -8.31
N GLN A 94 -3.93 -18.38 -7.38
CA GLN A 94 -2.88 -18.72 -6.43
C GLN A 94 -3.22 -19.98 -5.61
N PHE A 95 -4.47 -20.12 -5.15
CA PHE A 95 -4.89 -21.31 -4.42
C PHE A 95 -4.98 -22.54 -5.32
N LYS A 96 -5.46 -22.41 -6.55
CA LYS A 96 -5.49 -23.50 -7.53
C LYS A 96 -4.08 -24.03 -7.83
N THR A 97 -3.15 -23.15 -8.21
CA THR A 97 -1.74 -23.51 -8.42
C THR A 97 -1.12 -24.14 -7.17
N SER A 98 -1.43 -23.61 -5.97
CA SER A 98 -0.92 -24.18 -4.71
C SER A 98 -1.44 -25.59 -4.44
N MET A 99 -2.71 -25.88 -4.74
CA MET A 99 -3.29 -27.21 -4.59
C MET A 99 -2.66 -28.21 -5.56
N GLN A 100 -2.52 -27.84 -6.84
CA GLN A 100 -1.85 -28.65 -7.86
C GLN A 100 -0.41 -29.03 -7.46
N LYS A 101 0.34 -28.09 -6.87
CA LYS A 101 1.69 -28.39 -6.35
C LYS A 101 1.67 -29.41 -5.21
N ILE A 102 0.69 -29.33 -4.33
CA ILE A 102 0.55 -30.29 -3.22
C ILE A 102 0.10 -31.66 -3.74
N GLU A 103 -0.79 -31.72 -4.73
CA GLU A 103 -1.21 -32.95 -5.41
C GLU A 103 0.00 -33.67 -6.03
N LYS A 104 0.84 -32.96 -6.80
CA LYS A 104 2.10 -33.51 -7.34
C LYS A 104 3.05 -34.01 -6.24
N GLN A 105 3.05 -33.39 -5.07
CA GLN A 105 3.85 -33.87 -3.93
C GLN A 105 3.26 -35.14 -3.30
N ILE A 106 1.94 -35.28 -3.28
CA ILE A 106 1.26 -36.50 -2.82
C ILE A 106 1.63 -37.67 -3.73
N GLU A 107 1.55 -37.49 -5.05
CA GLU A 107 1.92 -38.51 -6.05
C GLU A 107 3.35 -39.02 -5.83
N LYS A 108 4.32 -38.10 -5.63
CA LYS A 108 5.71 -38.46 -5.34
C LYS A 108 5.87 -39.23 -4.02
N ILE A 109 5.09 -38.90 -2.99
CA ILE A 109 5.14 -39.60 -1.70
C ILE A 109 4.55 -41.00 -1.82
N GLN A 110 3.47 -41.16 -2.58
CA GLN A 110 2.83 -42.46 -2.83
C GLN A 110 3.82 -43.46 -3.46
N GLN A 111 4.69 -42.99 -4.35
CA GLN A 111 5.73 -43.80 -5.00
C GLN A 111 6.98 -44.04 -4.13
N SER A 112 7.08 -43.38 -2.97
CA SER A 112 8.26 -43.47 -2.10
C SER A 112 8.20 -44.66 -1.14
N ARG A 113 9.36 -45.16 -0.70
CA ARG A 113 9.49 -46.24 0.31
C ARG A 113 9.40 -45.75 1.76
N LYS A 114 8.86 -44.56 2.00
CA LYS A 114 8.77 -43.98 3.34
C LYS A 114 7.77 -44.74 4.20
N SER A 115 8.14 -45.03 5.44
CA SER A 115 7.29 -45.71 6.42
C SER A 115 6.10 -44.85 6.87
N ASP A 116 6.27 -43.52 6.91
CA ASP A 116 5.29 -42.53 7.36
C ASP A 116 4.42 -41.95 6.22
N LYS A 117 4.39 -42.60 5.05
CA LYS A 117 3.75 -42.07 3.83
C LYS A 117 2.27 -41.71 4.03
N GLU A 118 1.53 -42.53 4.77
CA GLU A 118 0.09 -42.34 4.96
C GLU A 118 -0.22 -41.06 5.73
N ASP A 119 0.50 -40.82 6.84
CA ASP A 119 0.37 -39.60 7.64
C ASP A 119 0.79 -38.35 6.86
N LEU A 120 1.87 -38.45 6.07
CA LEU A 120 2.32 -37.35 5.21
C LEU A 120 1.26 -36.99 4.16
N ILE A 121 0.66 -37.98 3.50
CA ILE A 121 -0.40 -37.78 2.52
C ILE A 121 -1.63 -37.18 3.19
N LYS A 122 -2.07 -37.73 4.34
CA LYS A 122 -3.22 -37.23 5.12
C LYS A 122 -3.04 -35.76 5.51
N ASN A 123 -1.85 -35.38 5.97
CA ASN A 123 -1.52 -33.99 6.30
C ASN A 123 -1.60 -33.07 5.08
N LYS A 124 -1.11 -33.51 3.91
CA LYS A 124 -1.21 -32.76 2.65
C LYS A 124 -2.65 -32.65 2.15
N GLN A 125 -3.45 -33.70 2.24
CA GLN A 125 -4.88 -33.67 1.90
C GLN A 125 -5.65 -32.69 2.78
N PHE A 126 -5.36 -32.65 4.09
CA PHE A 126 -5.95 -31.66 4.99
C PHE A 126 -5.55 -30.22 4.61
N ARG A 127 -4.31 -30.03 4.14
CA ARG A 127 -3.86 -28.75 3.60
C ARG A 127 -4.62 -28.36 2.33
N ILE A 128 -4.83 -29.28 1.39
CA ILE A 128 -5.65 -29.06 0.19
C ILE A 128 -7.06 -28.66 0.59
N LYS A 129 -7.72 -29.40 1.50
CA LYS A 129 -9.07 -29.06 2.00
C LYS A 129 -9.16 -27.63 2.54
N LYS A 130 -8.14 -27.18 3.28
CA LYS A 130 -8.05 -25.80 3.79
C LYS A 130 -7.88 -24.77 2.66
N LEU A 131 -7.10 -25.07 1.64
CA LEU A 131 -6.92 -24.18 0.49
C LEU A 131 -8.18 -24.11 -0.36
N ASN A 132 -8.82 -25.25 -0.63
CA ASN A 132 -10.07 -25.33 -1.36
C ASN A 132 -11.16 -24.48 -0.69
N LYS A 133 -11.31 -24.60 0.64
CA LYS A 133 -12.26 -23.76 1.40
C LYS A 133 -12.01 -22.25 1.21
N LYS A 134 -10.75 -21.82 1.12
CA LYS A 134 -10.41 -20.42 0.85
C LYS A 134 -10.71 -20.04 -0.59
N MET A 135 -10.35 -20.90 -1.55
CA MET A 135 -10.64 -20.69 -2.97
C MET A 135 -12.14 -20.52 -3.19
N THR A 136 -12.98 -21.45 -2.70
CA THR A 136 -14.44 -21.36 -2.79
C THR A 136 -14.98 -20.08 -2.16
N TYR A 137 -14.41 -19.62 -1.04
CA TYR A 137 -14.81 -18.36 -0.42
C TYR A 137 -14.56 -17.14 -1.32
N TYR A 138 -13.42 -17.07 -2.00
CA TYR A 138 -13.15 -15.96 -2.95
C TYR A 138 -13.94 -16.12 -4.25
N GLN A 139 -14.13 -17.34 -4.73
CA GLN A 139 -14.93 -17.66 -5.91
C GLN A 139 -16.39 -17.20 -5.73
N TYR A 140 -16.98 -17.46 -4.56
CA TYR A 140 -18.31 -16.95 -4.20
C TYR A 140 -18.40 -15.41 -4.36
N HIS A 141 -17.38 -14.67 -3.94
CA HIS A 141 -17.37 -13.21 -4.07
C HIS A 141 -17.31 -12.75 -5.52
N ILE A 142 -16.58 -13.46 -6.39
CA ILE A 142 -16.55 -13.19 -7.83
C ILE A 142 -17.94 -13.43 -8.44
N GLU A 143 -18.55 -14.57 -8.15
CA GLU A 143 -19.85 -14.98 -8.69
C GLU A 143 -21.01 -14.06 -8.28
N ASN A 144 -20.89 -13.43 -7.11
CA ASN A 144 -21.93 -12.55 -6.55
C ASN A 144 -21.57 -11.05 -6.64
N ASP A 145 -20.58 -10.67 -7.46
CA ASP A 145 -20.04 -9.30 -7.59
C ASP A 145 -19.84 -8.56 -6.26
N SER A 146 -19.36 -9.29 -5.25
CA SER A 146 -19.16 -8.79 -3.89
C SER A 146 -17.69 -8.82 -3.49
N VAL A 147 -17.37 -8.26 -2.34
CA VAL A 147 -16.02 -8.32 -1.77
C VAL A 147 -16.03 -8.94 -0.38
N PRO A 148 -14.93 -9.62 0.02
CA PRO A 148 -14.73 -10.07 1.39
C PRO A 148 -14.93 -8.96 2.41
N LYS A 149 -15.45 -9.31 3.59
CA LYS A 149 -15.56 -8.36 4.70
C LYS A 149 -14.17 -7.91 5.15
N VAL A 150 -13.96 -6.59 5.15
CA VAL A 150 -12.71 -5.97 5.58
C VAL A 150 -12.64 -5.93 7.09
N VAL A 151 -11.46 -6.25 7.64
CA VAL A 151 -11.14 -6.05 9.06
C VAL A 151 -10.28 -4.80 9.20
N ASP A 152 -10.83 -3.74 9.77
CA ASP A 152 -10.10 -2.50 10.03
C ASP A 152 -9.04 -2.70 11.14
N GLY A 153 -7.84 -2.13 10.97
CA GLY A 153 -6.72 -2.24 11.95
C GLY A 153 -5.89 -3.52 11.87
N THR A 154 -6.22 -4.43 10.96
CA THR A 154 -5.63 -5.78 10.71
C THR A 154 -6.31 -6.95 11.43
N ARG A 155 -6.37 -8.07 10.71
CA ARG A 155 -6.85 -9.36 11.24
C ARG A 155 -5.98 -9.87 12.40
N LYS A 156 -4.67 -9.60 12.37
CA LYS A 156 -3.73 -9.98 13.44
C LYS A 156 -4.10 -9.28 14.75
N LYS A 157 -4.32 -7.95 14.72
CA LYS A 157 -4.75 -7.21 15.91
C LYS A 157 -6.13 -7.62 16.40
N LEU A 158 -7.10 -7.88 15.50
CA LEU A 158 -8.41 -8.40 15.91
C LEU A 158 -8.31 -9.75 16.64
N ILE A 159 -7.43 -10.67 16.19
CA ILE A 159 -7.20 -11.94 16.88
C ILE A 159 -6.57 -11.72 18.27
N LEU A 160 -5.64 -10.77 18.40
CA LEU A 160 -5.05 -10.42 19.69
C LEU A 160 -6.09 -9.82 20.64
N LEU A 161 -6.97 -8.96 20.13
CA LEU A 161 -8.08 -8.37 20.89
C LEU A 161 -9.01 -9.47 21.43
N ASN A 162 -9.43 -10.41 20.57
CA ASN A 162 -10.29 -11.53 20.98
C ASN A 162 -9.63 -12.48 21.99
N LYS A 163 -8.31 -12.47 22.06
CA LYS A 163 -7.51 -13.22 23.04
C LYS A 163 -7.15 -12.40 24.28
N HIS A 164 -7.70 -11.19 24.43
CA HIS A 164 -7.41 -10.26 25.53
C HIS A 164 -5.91 -9.93 25.68
N LYS A 165 -5.15 -9.98 24.58
CA LYS A 165 -3.71 -9.65 24.56
C LYS A 165 -3.42 -8.19 24.23
N ILE A 166 -4.42 -7.47 23.73
CA ILE A 166 -4.42 -6.02 23.55
C ILE A 166 -5.78 -5.49 24.01
N THR A 167 -5.80 -4.24 24.41
CA THR A 167 -6.98 -3.48 24.78
C THR A 167 -7.78 -3.04 23.55
N LYS A 168 -9.05 -2.68 23.79
CA LYS A 168 -9.90 -2.04 22.78
C LYS A 168 -9.30 -0.72 22.28
N GLN A 169 -8.63 0.03 23.16
CA GLN A 169 -7.99 1.31 22.80
C GLN A 169 -6.82 1.09 21.83
N GLU A 170 -5.94 0.12 22.09
CA GLU A 170 -4.84 -0.22 21.17
C GLU A 170 -5.36 -0.68 19.80
N TRP A 171 -6.46 -1.43 19.76
CA TRP A 171 -7.09 -1.80 18.49
C TRP A 171 -7.70 -0.59 17.78
N VAL A 172 -8.39 0.30 18.49
CA VAL A 172 -8.92 1.55 17.93
C VAL A 172 -7.79 2.42 17.38
N TYR A 173 -6.74 2.64 18.15
CA TYR A 173 -5.56 3.41 17.76
C TYR A 173 -4.96 2.91 16.44
N SER A 174 -4.91 1.58 16.25
CA SER A 174 -4.35 0.96 15.04
C SER A 174 -5.15 1.18 13.75
N ARG A 175 -6.42 1.60 13.85
CA ARG A 175 -7.33 1.80 12.70
C ARG A 175 -7.77 3.26 12.54
N THR A 176 -7.11 4.16 13.26
CA THR A 176 -7.40 5.61 13.29
C THR A 176 -6.13 6.42 13.06
N ASN A 177 -5.19 5.87 12.29
CA ASN A 177 -3.81 6.34 12.20
C ASN A 177 -3.47 7.00 10.86
N SER A 178 -4.47 7.44 10.09
CA SER A 178 -4.22 8.04 8.77
C SER A 178 -5.21 9.13 8.42
N LEU A 179 -4.69 10.21 7.84
CA LEU A 179 -5.44 11.27 7.17
C LEU A 179 -4.98 11.34 5.71
N TYR A 180 -5.92 11.46 4.78
CA TYR A 180 -5.60 11.61 3.36
C TYR A 180 -6.31 12.83 2.80
N SER A 181 -5.61 13.57 1.95
CA SER A 181 -6.26 14.53 1.08
C SER A 181 -5.57 14.67 -0.26
N ARG A 182 -6.38 14.80 -1.31
CA ARG A 182 -5.90 15.05 -2.67
C ARG A 182 -5.96 16.53 -3.02
N GLY A 183 -5.04 16.95 -3.88
CA GLY A 183 -5.02 18.29 -4.44
C GLY A 183 -5.94 18.46 -5.65
N GLU A 184 -6.19 19.72 -5.98
CA GLU A 184 -6.88 20.19 -7.18
C GLU A 184 -6.06 21.33 -7.77
N ALA A 185 -5.64 21.22 -9.04
CA ALA A 185 -4.81 22.25 -9.68
C ALA A 185 -5.52 23.62 -9.70
N SER A 186 -6.85 23.64 -9.86
CA SER A 186 -7.68 24.85 -9.77
C SER A 186 -7.68 25.53 -8.39
N LYS A 187 -7.01 24.93 -7.40
CA LYS A 187 -6.84 25.44 -6.04
C LYS A 187 -5.37 25.61 -5.64
N GLY A 188 -4.45 25.55 -6.60
CA GLY A 188 -3.02 25.75 -6.36
C GLY A 188 -2.39 24.62 -5.53
N GLY A 189 -2.73 23.37 -5.85
CA GLY A 189 -2.20 22.20 -5.15
C GLY A 189 -3.22 21.59 -4.19
N ASN A 190 -2.89 21.46 -2.91
CA ASN A 190 -3.74 20.80 -1.92
C ASN A 190 -4.30 21.76 -0.87
N GLU A 191 -5.60 22.05 -0.96
CA GLU A 191 -6.22 23.04 -0.08
C GLU A 191 -6.32 22.58 1.37
N ASN A 192 -6.54 21.29 1.62
CA ASN A 192 -6.66 20.75 2.96
C ASN A 192 -5.29 20.61 3.64
N ILE A 193 -4.24 20.23 2.90
CA ILE A 193 -2.90 20.00 3.45
C ILE A 193 -1.88 20.71 2.57
N LYS A 194 -1.46 21.90 2.97
CA LYS A 194 -0.51 22.73 2.21
C LYS A 194 0.92 22.45 2.65
N LEU A 195 1.85 22.45 1.70
CA LEU A 195 3.29 22.42 1.95
C LEU A 195 3.94 23.74 1.51
N ARG A 196 4.82 24.28 2.36
CA ARG A 196 5.66 25.44 2.06
C ARG A 196 7.10 25.10 2.42
N TYR A 197 8.03 25.33 1.51
CA TYR A 197 9.45 25.13 1.81
C TYR A 197 9.94 26.15 2.83
N LEU A 198 10.79 25.70 3.75
CA LEU A 198 11.48 26.53 4.73
C LEU A 198 12.98 26.59 4.37
N GLN A 199 13.86 26.13 5.25
CA GLN A 199 15.32 26.06 5.05
C GLN A 199 15.79 24.62 5.36
N ASP A 200 17.04 24.28 5.00
CA ASP A 200 17.73 23.05 5.44
C ASP A 200 16.98 21.73 5.29
N ARG A 201 16.24 21.55 4.17
CA ARG A 201 15.44 20.36 3.81
C ARG A 201 14.11 20.23 4.56
N SER A 202 13.67 21.28 5.26
CA SER A 202 12.41 21.29 5.98
C SER A 202 11.27 22.00 5.22
N PHE A 203 10.05 21.51 5.45
CA PHE A 203 8.82 22.05 4.91
C PHE A 203 7.83 22.30 6.03
N GLU A 204 7.17 23.44 6.01
CA GLU A 204 6.00 23.69 6.83
C GLU A 204 4.77 23.03 6.18
N MET A 205 4.19 22.07 6.86
CA MET A 205 2.93 21.42 6.52
C MET A 205 1.79 22.04 7.31
N ASN A 206 0.83 22.65 6.60
CA ASN A 206 -0.33 23.31 7.18
C ASN A 206 -1.61 22.49 6.90
N VAL A 207 -2.08 21.77 7.92
CA VAL A 207 -3.26 20.89 7.87
C VAL A 207 -4.51 21.65 8.31
N LEU A 208 -5.50 21.76 7.43
CA LEU A 208 -6.78 22.40 7.72
C LEU A 208 -7.52 21.67 8.86
N ASN A 209 -7.92 22.44 9.86
CA ASN A 209 -8.60 21.98 11.07
C ASN A 209 -10.12 22.31 11.02
N PRO A 210 -10.97 21.42 10.48
CA PRO A 210 -12.42 21.59 10.49
C PRO A 210 -13.07 21.34 11.86
N LEU A 211 -12.31 21.01 12.90
CA LEU A 211 -12.80 20.88 14.27
C LEU A 211 -12.75 22.22 15.03
N SER A 212 -12.02 23.19 14.49
CA SER A 212 -11.93 24.54 15.06
C SER A 212 -13.22 25.32 14.83
N SER A 213 -13.55 26.19 15.78
CA SER A 213 -14.55 27.25 15.58
C SER A 213 -14.02 28.38 14.68
N LYS A 214 -12.69 28.51 14.55
CA LYS A 214 -12.06 29.53 13.72
C LYS A 214 -12.05 29.12 12.25
N ARG A 215 -12.55 29.99 11.39
CA ARG A 215 -12.52 29.78 9.93
C ARG A 215 -11.06 29.71 9.45
N ASN A 216 -10.75 28.72 8.61
CA ASN A 216 -9.42 28.48 8.05
C ASN A 216 -8.32 28.23 9.09
N ASP A 217 -8.67 27.72 10.28
CA ASP A 217 -7.67 27.27 11.25
C ASP A 217 -6.81 26.13 10.70
N ARG A 218 -5.51 26.15 10.99
CA ARG A 218 -4.55 25.17 10.47
C ARG A 218 -3.55 24.76 11.54
N LEU A 219 -3.37 23.46 11.66
CA LEU A 219 -2.28 22.85 12.41
C LEU A 219 -1.01 22.96 11.59
N ARG A 220 0.12 23.23 12.24
CA ARG A 220 1.42 23.45 11.59
C ARG A 220 2.40 22.38 12.02
N PHE A 221 3.08 21.78 11.07
CA PHE A 221 4.08 20.77 11.35
C PHE A 221 5.31 21.03 10.50
N GLU A 222 6.49 20.80 11.07
CA GLU A 222 7.72 20.79 10.29
C GLU A 222 7.99 19.37 9.79
N VAL A 223 8.19 19.23 8.48
CA VAL A 223 8.36 17.94 7.80
C VAL A 223 9.71 17.92 7.10
N HIS A 224 10.50 16.89 7.36
CA HIS A 224 11.78 16.67 6.68
C HIS A 224 11.63 15.59 5.60
N PHE A 225 12.02 15.92 4.37
CA PHE A 225 12.15 14.96 3.28
C PHE A 225 13.62 14.63 3.03
N SER A 226 13.88 13.49 2.39
CA SER A 226 15.24 13.13 1.98
C SER A 226 15.81 14.15 1.00
N GLU A 227 17.09 14.53 1.19
CA GLU A 227 17.79 15.56 0.43
C GLU A 227 17.71 15.36 -1.10
N LYS A 228 17.86 14.12 -1.56
CA LYS A 228 17.74 13.74 -2.97
C LYS A 228 16.37 14.03 -3.62
N HIS A 229 15.35 14.34 -2.83
CA HIS A 229 14.00 14.60 -3.30
C HIS A 229 13.61 16.08 -3.28
N ILE A 230 14.39 16.93 -2.59
CA ILE A 230 14.03 18.33 -2.32
C ILE A 230 13.84 19.10 -3.63
N SER A 231 14.79 19.03 -4.56
CA SER A 231 14.72 19.74 -5.84
C SER A 231 13.49 19.33 -6.65
N THR A 232 13.17 18.03 -6.69
CA THR A 232 11.99 17.51 -7.40
C THR A 232 10.69 17.99 -6.77
N ILE A 233 10.60 17.97 -5.44
CA ILE A 233 9.43 18.45 -4.70
C ILE A 233 9.24 19.95 -4.92
N LEU A 234 10.31 20.75 -4.81
CA LEU A 234 10.27 22.19 -5.05
C LEU A 234 9.82 22.54 -6.46
N ALA A 235 10.42 21.89 -7.45
CA ALA A 235 10.05 22.08 -8.86
C ALA A 235 8.58 21.75 -9.11
N HIS A 236 8.03 20.73 -8.45
CA HIS A 236 6.59 20.42 -8.57
C HIS A 236 5.72 21.46 -7.87
N LEU A 237 6.04 21.82 -6.62
CA LEU A 237 5.24 22.78 -5.84
C LEU A 237 5.18 24.16 -6.51
N SER A 238 6.26 24.60 -7.17
CA SER A 238 6.27 25.89 -7.89
C SER A 238 5.35 25.93 -9.11
N THR A 239 4.93 24.77 -9.65
CA THR A 239 3.96 24.73 -10.77
C THR A 239 2.52 25.01 -10.34
N GLY A 240 2.21 24.91 -9.03
CA GLY A 240 0.83 24.98 -8.54
C GLY A 240 -0.05 23.77 -8.91
N ASN A 241 0.53 22.72 -9.52
CA ASN A 241 -0.19 21.51 -9.85
C ASN A 241 -0.66 20.74 -8.62
N ALA A 242 -1.69 19.90 -8.82
CA ALA A 242 -2.21 19.05 -7.75
C ALA A 242 -1.13 18.11 -7.19
N TYR A 243 -1.20 17.88 -5.89
CA TYR A 243 -0.46 16.83 -5.19
C TYR A 243 -1.34 16.26 -4.08
N SER A 244 -1.17 14.99 -3.76
CA SER A 244 -1.85 14.33 -2.65
C SER A 244 -0.93 14.22 -1.45
N ILE A 245 -1.50 14.33 -0.25
CA ILE A 245 -0.81 14.08 1.01
C ILE A 245 -1.55 12.97 1.74
N ARG A 246 -0.81 11.95 2.18
CA ARG A 246 -1.24 11.05 3.25
C ARG A 246 -0.35 11.27 4.47
N ILE A 247 -0.97 11.54 5.61
CA ILE A 247 -0.30 11.52 6.90
C ILE A 247 -0.58 10.16 7.53
N LEU A 248 0.45 9.49 8.03
CA LEU A 248 0.39 8.22 8.73
C LEU A 248 0.99 8.36 10.11
N ARG A 249 0.36 7.78 11.12
CA ARG A 249 0.91 7.65 12.47
C ARG A 249 1.34 6.21 12.72
N GLU A 250 2.59 6.03 13.12
CA GLU A 250 3.18 4.73 13.48
C GLU A 250 4.24 4.96 14.56
N ASP A 251 4.16 4.18 15.64
CA ASP A 251 5.06 4.26 16.81
C ASP A 251 5.28 5.70 17.32
N GLU A 252 4.18 6.43 17.55
CA GLU A 252 4.17 7.84 18.00
C GLU A 252 4.85 8.85 17.05
N LYS A 253 5.21 8.42 15.83
CA LYS A 253 5.76 9.29 14.78
C LYS A 253 4.74 9.52 13.68
N TYR A 254 4.85 10.66 13.03
CA TYR A 254 4.05 10.97 11.85
C TYR A 254 4.92 10.97 10.61
N TYR A 255 4.48 10.22 9.61
CA TYR A 255 5.07 10.15 8.28
C TYR A 255 4.14 10.85 7.29
N VAL A 256 4.74 11.55 6.34
CA VAL A 256 4.03 12.30 5.30
C VAL A 256 4.40 11.70 3.95
N HIS A 257 3.42 11.12 3.27
CA HIS A 257 3.55 10.66 1.90
C HIS A 257 3.00 11.72 0.96
N LEU A 258 3.90 12.40 0.26
CA LEU A 258 3.61 13.36 -0.79
C LEU A 258 3.60 12.63 -2.13
N THR A 259 2.48 12.65 -2.83
CA THR A 259 2.32 11.97 -4.13
C THR A 259 1.91 12.95 -5.20
N PHE A 260 2.61 12.93 -6.33
CA PHE A 260 2.20 13.65 -7.54
C PHE A 260 2.69 12.93 -8.80
N ASP A 261 2.05 13.22 -9.93
CA ASP A 261 2.43 12.65 -11.21
C ASP A 261 3.68 13.37 -11.73
N GLN A 262 4.71 12.58 -12.05
CA GLN A 262 5.93 13.06 -12.69
C GLN A 262 5.98 12.53 -14.12
N LYS A 263 6.34 13.40 -15.06
CA LYS A 263 6.71 12.97 -16.41
C LYS A 263 7.98 12.16 -16.33
N LEU A 264 7.95 10.96 -16.89
CA LEU A 264 9.14 10.13 -17.00
C LEU A 264 10.04 10.75 -18.09
N GLN A 265 10.94 11.65 -17.71
CA GLN A 265 12.08 12.01 -18.55
C GLN A 265 13.17 10.98 -18.33
N THR A 266 13.23 10.02 -19.22
CA THR A 266 14.30 9.03 -19.23
C THR A 266 15.36 9.43 -20.24
N SER A 267 16.27 10.32 -19.84
CA SER A 267 17.56 10.41 -20.50
C SER A 267 18.41 9.23 -20.00
N TYR A 268 18.63 8.26 -20.87
CA TYR A 268 19.52 7.14 -20.57
C TYR A 268 20.87 7.42 -21.20
N ASP A 269 21.93 7.37 -20.39
CA ASP A 269 23.30 7.38 -20.91
C ASP A 269 23.79 5.93 -21.06
N PHE A 270 23.90 5.49 -22.31
CA PHE A 270 24.41 4.18 -22.67
C PHE A 270 25.91 4.19 -23.01
N SER A 271 26.63 5.29 -22.75
CA SER A 271 28.07 5.43 -23.03
C SER A 271 28.93 4.37 -22.34
N LYS A 272 28.44 3.78 -21.24
CA LYS A 272 29.09 2.69 -20.50
C LYS A 272 28.46 1.31 -20.76
N GLY A 273 27.56 1.21 -21.75
CA GLY A 273 26.69 0.05 -21.96
C GLY A 273 25.46 0.10 -21.05
N CYS A 274 24.73 -1.00 -20.94
CA CYS A 274 23.62 -1.11 -19.99
C CYS A 274 23.46 -2.50 -19.42
N ALA A 275 22.75 -2.56 -18.29
CA ALA A 275 22.23 -3.80 -17.72
C ALA A 275 20.72 -3.85 -17.97
N GLY A 276 20.27 -4.84 -18.75
CA GLY A 276 18.87 -5.23 -18.83
C GLY A 276 18.55 -6.16 -17.66
N ILE A 277 17.50 -5.82 -16.91
CA ILE A 277 17.00 -6.65 -15.81
C ILE A 277 15.58 -7.06 -16.15
N ASP A 278 15.33 -8.36 -16.18
CA ASP A 278 14.01 -8.95 -16.34
C ASP A 278 13.62 -9.70 -15.06
N ILE A 279 12.46 -9.34 -14.50
CA ILE A 279 11.98 -9.90 -13.22
C ILE A 279 10.79 -10.79 -13.51
N ASN A 280 10.97 -12.09 -13.28
CA ASN A 280 9.95 -13.10 -13.47
C ASN A 280 9.51 -13.72 -12.14
N PRO A 281 8.32 -14.35 -12.08
CA PRO A 281 7.81 -14.98 -10.86
C PRO A 281 8.74 -16.05 -10.24
N ASP A 282 9.64 -16.63 -11.02
CA ASP A 282 10.53 -17.71 -10.62
C ASP A 282 12.00 -17.39 -10.86
N ASN A 283 12.35 -16.22 -11.40
CA ASN A 283 13.74 -15.85 -11.65
C ASN A 283 13.96 -14.34 -11.78
N LEU A 284 15.21 -13.93 -11.63
CA LEU A 284 15.71 -12.60 -12.00
C LEU A 284 16.78 -12.80 -13.06
N SER A 285 16.59 -12.26 -14.25
CA SER A 285 17.56 -12.36 -15.34
C SER A 285 18.25 -11.01 -15.51
N VAL A 286 19.59 -11.01 -15.56
CA VAL A 286 20.41 -9.81 -15.76
C VAL A 286 21.29 -10.02 -16.97
N THR A 287 21.28 -9.10 -17.91
CA THR A 287 22.12 -9.10 -19.11
C THR A 287 22.86 -7.77 -19.20
N ILE A 288 24.18 -7.81 -19.33
CA ILE A 288 25.01 -6.63 -19.57
C ILE A 288 25.37 -6.60 -21.05
N VAL A 289 25.26 -5.43 -21.67
CA VAL A 289 25.69 -5.15 -23.04
C VAL A 289 26.69 -4.00 -23.06
N HIS A 290 27.57 -3.99 -24.06
CA HIS A 290 28.51 -2.91 -24.35
C HIS A 290 27.79 -1.66 -24.89
N PRO A 291 28.46 -0.48 -24.94
CA PRO A 291 27.87 0.74 -25.50
C PRO A 291 27.36 0.59 -26.95
N ASN A 292 27.96 -0.32 -27.72
CA ASN A 292 27.56 -0.63 -29.10
C ASN A 292 26.40 -1.66 -29.19
N GLY A 293 25.82 -2.06 -28.05
CA GLY A 293 24.73 -3.04 -27.99
C GLY A 293 25.18 -4.50 -28.04
N ASN A 294 26.47 -4.79 -28.19
CA ASN A 294 26.96 -6.18 -28.20
C ASN A 294 26.81 -6.81 -26.82
N PHE A 295 26.37 -8.07 -26.80
CA PHE A 295 26.28 -8.88 -25.59
C PHE A 295 27.64 -8.96 -24.88
N ARG A 296 27.65 -8.72 -23.57
CA ARG A 296 28.83 -8.90 -22.72
C ARG A 296 28.71 -10.14 -21.85
N MET A 297 27.64 -10.24 -21.07
CA MET A 297 27.40 -11.36 -20.16
C MET A 297 25.94 -11.38 -19.69
N SER A 298 25.42 -12.55 -19.34
CA SER A 298 24.14 -12.68 -18.64
C SER A 298 24.23 -13.64 -17.47
N LYS A 299 23.34 -13.46 -16.49
CA LYS A 299 23.16 -14.37 -15.36
C LYS A 299 21.68 -14.45 -15.01
N VAL A 300 21.19 -15.67 -14.82
CA VAL A 300 19.82 -15.94 -14.36
C VAL A 300 19.89 -16.43 -12.92
N PHE A 301 19.16 -15.75 -12.05
CA PHE A 301 19.02 -16.09 -10.64
C PHE A 301 17.67 -16.78 -10.42
N TRP A 302 17.69 -18.12 -10.38
CA TRP A 302 16.48 -18.92 -10.18
C TRP A 302 15.98 -18.83 -8.72
N MET A 303 14.70 -18.54 -8.59
CA MET A 303 13.95 -18.33 -7.35
C MET A 303 12.56 -19.00 -7.43
N ASN A 304 12.50 -20.25 -7.91
CA ASN A 304 11.30 -21.04 -8.24
C ASN A 304 10.13 -20.99 -7.23
N ASP A 305 10.45 -20.78 -5.96
CA ASP A 305 9.51 -20.89 -4.85
C ASP A 305 9.14 -19.54 -4.23
N VAL A 306 9.77 -18.42 -4.64
CA VAL A 306 9.69 -17.12 -3.96
C VAL A 306 8.24 -16.65 -3.75
N ASN A 307 7.37 -16.87 -4.74
CA ASN A 307 5.97 -16.46 -4.70
C ASN A 307 5.07 -17.37 -3.88
N ASN A 308 5.49 -18.61 -3.60
CA ASN A 308 4.62 -19.64 -3.00
C ASN A 308 5.01 -20.00 -1.56
N VAL A 309 6.18 -19.54 -1.09
CA VAL A 309 6.64 -19.80 0.29
C VAL A 309 6.24 -18.68 1.26
N ARG A 310 6.32 -19.01 2.55
CA ARG A 310 6.12 -18.05 3.65
C ARG A 310 7.19 -16.95 3.62
N SER A 311 6.87 -15.80 4.22
CA SER A 311 7.74 -14.61 4.30
C SER A 311 9.18 -14.92 4.66
N ASP A 312 9.40 -15.74 5.69
CA ASP A 312 10.74 -15.97 6.22
C ASP A 312 11.59 -16.79 5.24
N LYS A 313 10.98 -17.82 4.63
CA LYS A 313 11.63 -18.60 3.58
C LYS A 313 11.82 -17.77 2.30
N ARG A 314 10.89 -16.86 1.99
CA ARG A 314 11.02 -15.93 0.86
C ARG A 314 12.21 -15.01 1.05
N ASN A 315 12.32 -14.38 2.21
CA ASN A 315 13.45 -13.52 2.58
C ASN A 315 14.77 -14.29 2.55
N TRP A 316 14.77 -15.55 3.00
CA TRP A 316 15.92 -16.43 2.90
C TRP A 316 16.32 -16.74 1.45
N ILE A 317 15.36 -17.08 0.56
CA ILE A 317 15.63 -17.30 -0.88
C ILE A 317 16.23 -16.04 -1.51
N ILE A 318 15.62 -14.88 -1.27
CA ILE A 318 16.09 -13.60 -1.81
C ILE A 318 17.48 -13.26 -1.24
N GLY A 319 17.67 -13.41 0.07
CA GLY A 319 18.93 -13.14 0.75
C GLY A 319 20.08 -14.00 0.22
N ASN A 320 19.84 -15.31 0.05
CA ASN A 320 20.83 -16.21 -0.55
C ASN A 320 21.12 -15.87 -2.01
N THR A 321 20.10 -15.46 -2.76
CA THR A 321 20.28 -15.01 -4.14
C THR A 321 21.20 -13.80 -4.17
N ILE A 322 20.99 -12.80 -3.31
CA ILE A 322 21.86 -11.62 -3.19
C ILE A 322 23.27 -12.00 -2.74
N ALA A 323 23.40 -12.92 -1.79
CA ALA A 323 24.71 -13.42 -1.34
C ALA A 323 25.49 -14.08 -2.50
N SER A 324 24.81 -14.84 -3.37
CA SER A 324 25.41 -15.46 -4.56
C SER A 324 25.94 -14.45 -5.61
N VAL A 325 25.54 -13.18 -5.51
CA VAL A 325 26.05 -12.08 -6.35
C VAL A 325 27.38 -11.54 -5.81
N ARG A 326 27.62 -11.60 -4.50
CA ARG A 326 28.85 -11.05 -3.88
C ARG A 326 30.06 -11.97 -3.96
N VAL A 327 29.85 -13.25 -4.28
CA VAL A 327 30.88 -14.30 -4.25
C VAL A 327 31.34 -14.69 -5.66
N GLY A 328 30.80 -14.08 -6.71
CA GLY A 328 31.26 -14.23 -8.10
C GLY A 328 31.52 -12.88 -8.71
#